data_AF-A0A959USY7-F1
#
_entry.id   AF-A0A959USY7-F1
#
_cell.length_a   1.000
_cell.length_b   1.000
_cell.length_c   1.000
_cell.angle_alpha   90.00
_cell.angle_beta   90.00
_cell.angle_gamma   90.00
#
_symmetry.space_group_name_H-M   'P 1'
#
loop_
_entity.id
_entity.type
_entity.pdbx_description
1 polymer ?
#
loop_
_entity_poly.entity_id
_entity_poly.type
_entity_poly.pdbx_seq_one_letter_code
_entity_poly.pdbx_strand_id
1 'polypeptide(L)'
;MLRTTLLATPLLLIACGAPSDHQGTTDRTTDSSATAHDTASLILPGEAHFKSLRQLTFGGDNAEAYWSFAGDKLVMQATNPAWGDSCDQIFVFDPFQDDLAAAKPKLISVNGGRTTCSYFLPGDSLLLYASTHLAGSACPPVPERQPGGKYVWPIYETFDIFVSDL
;
A
#
# COMPACT_ATOMS: atom_id res chain seq x y z
N MET A 1 5.96 -59.84 -37.42
CA MET A 1 7.39 -59.55 -37.19
C MET A 1 7.45 -58.54 -36.04
N LEU A 2 7.23 -58.96 -34.80
CA LEU A 2 8.14 -59.59 -33.82
C LEU A 2 9.34 -58.70 -33.42
N ARG A 3 9.31 -58.25 -32.14
CA ARG A 3 10.41 -57.76 -31.26
C ARG A 3 10.92 -56.33 -31.56
N THR A 4 11.26 -55.48 -30.59
CA THR A 4 11.79 -55.75 -29.24
C THR A 4 11.63 -54.51 -28.35
N THR A 5 11.11 -54.71 -27.13
CA THR A 5 11.22 -53.80 -25.99
C THR A 5 12.67 -53.78 -25.49
N LEU A 6 13.23 -52.60 -25.20
CA LEU A 6 14.41 -52.46 -24.33
C LEU A 6 14.10 -51.44 -23.22
N LEU A 7 13.87 -51.95 -22.02
CA LEU A 7 14.04 -51.21 -20.76
C LEU A 7 15.55 -51.12 -20.45
N ALA A 8 16.02 -49.94 -20.05
CA ALA A 8 17.34 -49.77 -19.45
C ALA A 8 17.27 -48.77 -18.28
N THR A 9 17.09 -49.30 -17.07
CA THR A 9 17.57 -48.75 -15.79
C THR A 9 18.75 -49.65 -15.39
N PRO A 10 19.90 -49.16 -14.89
CA PRO A 10 20.05 -48.55 -13.55
C PRO A 10 21.12 -47.41 -13.54
N LEU A 11 21.41 -46.64 -12.49
CA LEU A 11 22.16 -47.04 -11.29
C LEU A 11 22.23 -45.84 -10.32
N LEU A 12 21.86 -46.08 -9.06
CA LEU A 12 22.06 -45.19 -7.92
C LEU A 12 23.56 -45.05 -7.61
N LEU A 13 24.05 -43.83 -7.40
CA LEU A 13 25.26 -43.58 -6.62
C LEU A 13 24.92 -42.65 -5.45
N ILE A 14 24.86 -43.26 -4.27
CA ILE A 14 24.86 -42.60 -2.97
C ILE A 14 26.30 -42.21 -2.68
N ALA A 15 26.56 -40.92 -2.48
CA ALA A 15 27.81 -40.43 -1.92
C ALA A 15 27.53 -39.74 -0.58
N CYS A 16 27.74 -40.46 0.51
CA CYS A 16 27.89 -39.91 1.85
C CYS A 16 29.37 -39.51 2.02
N GLY A 17 29.63 -38.23 2.30
CA GLY A 17 30.94 -37.73 2.70
C GLY A 17 30.76 -36.53 3.62
N ALA A 18 30.84 -36.77 4.93
CA ALA A 18 30.91 -35.74 5.94
C ALA A 18 32.38 -35.39 6.22
N PRO A 19 32.70 -34.10 6.36
CA PRO A 19 33.70 -33.64 7.30
C PRO A 19 33.00 -32.88 8.43
N SER A 20 33.22 -33.35 9.65
CA SER A 20 33.01 -32.56 10.86
C SER A 20 34.06 -31.46 10.91
N ASP A 21 33.65 -30.20 11.01
CA ASP A 21 34.43 -29.26 11.81
C ASP A 21 33.55 -28.17 12.42
N HIS A 22 33.84 -27.92 13.70
CA HIS A 22 33.16 -26.98 14.57
C HIS A 22 33.43 -25.55 14.11
N GLN A 23 32.38 -24.76 13.86
CA GLN A 23 32.47 -23.30 13.99
C GLN A 23 31.14 -22.68 14.40
N GLY A 24 31.17 -22.16 15.63
CA GLY A 24 30.41 -21.06 16.20
C GLY A 24 29.04 -20.74 15.59
N THR A 25 28.00 -21.11 16.34
CA THR A 25 26.68 -20.48 16.32
C THR A 25 26.85 -18.96 16.44
N THR A 26 26.87 -18.26 15.30
CA THR A 26 26.49 -16.86 15.25
C THR A 26 25.00 -16.87 14.92
N ASP A 27 24.21 -16.99 15.98
CA ASP A 27 22.80 -16.71 15.95
C ASP A 27 22.66 -15.24 15.55
N ARG A 28 22.51 -15.02 14.25
CA ARG A 28 22.17 -13.72 13.69
C ARG A 28 20.69 -13.57 14.02
N THR A 29 20.42 -13.10 15.23
CA THR A 29 19.20 -12.37 15.52
C THR A 29 19.10 -11.29 14.45
N THR A 30 18.27 -11.54 13.44
CA THR A 30 17.59 -10.49 12.71
C THR A 30 16.82 -9.72 13.76
N ASP A 31 17.47 -8.70 14.29
CA ASP A 31 16.88 -7.63 15.06
C ASP A 31 15.99 -6.85 14.08
N SER A 32 14.83 -7.42 13.78
CA SER A 32 13.68 -6.67 13.29
C SER A 32 13.10 -5.90 14.48
N SER A 33 13.90 -5.00 15.04
CA SER A 33 13.43 -3.89 15.86
C SER A 33 13.07 -2.74 14.94
N ALA A 34 12.11 -2.98 14.04
CA ALA A 34 11.19 -1.90 13.72
C ALA A 34 10.45 -1.62 15.04
N THR A 35 10.83 -0.55 15.72
CA THR A 35 10.27 -0.13 17.00
C THR A 35 8.76 -0.05 16.86
N ALA A 36 8.05 -1.10 17.28
CA ALA A 36 6.63 -1.04 17.50
C ALA A 36 6.43 0.05 18.55
N HIS A 37 6.04 1.24 18.10
CA HIS A 37 5.61 2.30 19.00
C HIS A 37 4.55 1.69 19.91
N ASP A 38 4.68 1.90 21.22
CA ASP A 38 3.72 1.41 22.19
C ASP A 38 2.37 2.09 21.97
N THR A 39 1.56 1.53 21.07
CA THR A 39 0.25 2.06 20.73
C THR A 39 -0.74 1.88 21.88
N ALA A 40 -0.43 1.06 22.89
CA ALA A 40 -1.25 0.95 24.08
C ALA A 40 -1.30 2.26 24.85
N SER A 41 -0.22 3.04 24.83
CA SER A 41 -0.18 4.39 25.43
C SER A 41 -1.12 5.40 24.76
N LEU A 42 -1.52 5.15 23.51
CA LEU A 42 -2.44 6.01 22.74
C LEU A 42 -3.92 5.64 22.96
N ILE A 43 -4.20 4.50 23.61
CA ILE A 43 -5.56 4.09 23.97
C ILE A 43 -5.90 4.72 25.32
N LEU A 44 -7.05 5.41 25.38
CA LEU A 44 -7.53 6.03 26.62
C LEU A 44 -7.66 4.97 27.72
N PRO A 45 -7.11 5.19 28.93
CA PRO A 45 -7.29 4.27 30.05
C PRO A 45 -8.79 4.02 30.34
N GLY A 46 -9.19 2.74 30.34
CA GLY A 46 -10.58 2.34 30.56
C GLY A 46 -11.45 2.22 29.30
N GLU A 47 -10.90 2.45 28.10
CA GLU A 47 -11.60 2.18 26.84
C GLU A 47 -11.97 0.69 26.73
N ALA A 48 -13.24 0.40 26.44
CA ALA A 48 -13.79 -0.96 26.45
C ALA A 48 -14.23 -1.47 25.07
N HIS A 49 -14.33 -0.58 24.07
CA HIS A 49 -14.82 -0.89 22.73
C HIS A 49 -13.71 -1.14 21.70
N PHE A 50 -12.46 -0.83 22.03
CA PHE A 50 -11.34 -0.96 21.11
C PHE A 50 -10.13 -1.63 21.77
N LYS A 51 -9.66 -2.73 21.16
CA LYS A 51 -8.61 -3.59 21.74
C LYS A 51 -7.19 -3.12 21.42
N SER A 52 -6.95 -2.62 20.21
CA SER A 52 -5.58 -2.45 19.70
C SER A 52 -5.49 -1.42 18.59
N LEU A 53 -4.61 -0.42 18.74
CA LEU A 53 -4.35 0.61 17.74
C LEU A 53 -3.16 0.21 16.86
N ARG A 54 -3.29 0.44 15.55
CA ARG A 54 -2.21 0.27 14.57
C ARG A 54 -2.16 1.48 13.65
N GLN A 55 -0.96 2.03 13.44
CA GLN A 55 -0.70 3.05 12.42
C GLN A 55 -0.49 2.38 11.06
N LEU A 56 -1.08 2.94 9.99
CA LEU A 56 -1.00 2.39 8.63
C LEU A 56 -0.09 3.20 7.70
N THR A 57 -0.01 4.51 7.90
CA THR A 57 0.68 5.43 6.99
C THR A 57 1.85 6.12 7.69
N PHE A 58 2.87 6.46 6.90
CA PHE A 58 4.11 7.06 7.40
C PHE A 58 4.51 8.24 6.50
N GLY A 59 4.43 9.44 7.07
CA GLY A 59 4.63 10.69 6.32
C GLY A 59 3.51 11.00 5.32
N GLY A 60 3.77 12.00 4.48
CA GLY A 60 2.80 12.50 3.50
C GLY A 60 1.59 13.19 4.13
N ASP A 61 0.77 13.77 3.27
CA ASP A 61 -0.59 14.23 3.60
C ASP A 61 -1.55 13.12 3.19
N ASN A 62 -2.21 12.51 4.19
CA ASN A 62 -3.12 11.38 3.99
C ASN A 62 -4.55 11.83 4.28
N ALA A 63 -5.47 11.57 3.36
CA ALA A 63 -6.87 11.96 3.47
C ALA A 63 -7.80 10.79 3.10
N GLU A 64 -8.96 10.79 3.76
CA GLU A 64 -10.11 9.89 3.61
C GLU A 64 -9.82 8.49 3.01
N ALA A 65 -9.78 7.49 3.89
CA ALA A 65 -9.71 6.09 3.49
C ALA A 65 -11.09 5.40 3.60
N TYR A 66 -11.43 4.57 2.62
CA TYR A 66 -12.68 3.81 2.57
C TYR A 66 -12.41 2.32 2.35
N TRP A 67 -13.17 1.47 3.05
CA TRP A 67 -13.09 0.02 2.92
C TRP A 67 -13.71 -0.47 1.62
N SER A 68 -13.10 -1.51 1.04
CA SER A 68 -13.77 -2.39 0.08
C SER A 68 -15.00 -3.04 0.72
N PHE A 69 -15.96 -3.49 -0.10
CA PHE A 69 -17.13 -4.23 0.38
C PHE A 69 -16.74 -5.55 1.06
N ALA A 70 -15.67 -6.19 0.59
CA ALA A 70 -15.09 -7.38 1.21
C ALA A 70 -14.36 -7.07 2.54
N GLY A 71 -14.04 -5.80 2.83
CA GLY A 71 -13.37 -5.39 4.06
C GLY A 71 -11.89 -5.76 4.13
N ASP A 72 -11.28 -6.06 2.98
CA ASP A 72 -9.88 -6.50 2.86
C ASP A 72 -8.95 -5.46 2.23
N LYS A 73 -9.48 -4.35 1.70
CA LYS A 73 -8.70 -3.26 1.10
C LYS A 73 -9.18 -1.90 1.56
N LEU A 74 -8.26 -0.95 1.55
CA LEU A 74 -8.54 0.46 1.68
C LEU A 74 -8.19 1.17 0.38
N VAL A 75 -9.06 2.06 -0.06
CA VAL A 75 -8.72 3.11 -1.01
C VAL A 75 -8.52 4.40 -0.24
N MET A 76 -7.47 5.15 -0.54
CA MET A 76 -7.18 6.42 0.13
C MET A 76 -6.64 7.47 -0.83
N GLN A 77 -6.80 8.73 -0.44
CA GLN A 77 -6.15 9.87 -1.07
C GLN A 77 -4.84 10.18 -0.34
N ALA A 78 -3.74 10.36 -1.07
CA ALA A 78 -2.48 10.79 -0.45
C ALA A 78 -1.62 11.66 -1.37
N THR A 79 -0.91 12.60 -0.76
CA THR A 79 0.27 13.25 -1.34
C THR A 79 1.49 12.83 -0.53
N ASN A 80 2.42 12.09 -1.13
CA ASN A 80 3.64 11.67 -0.42
C ASN A 80 4.91 11.86 -1.28
N PRO A 81 5.75 12.85 -0.95
CA PRO A 81 7.02 13.06 -1.64
C PRO A 81 7.97 11.86 -1.58
N ALA A 82 7.90 11.04 -0.52
CA ALA A 82 8.70 9.81 -0.42
C ALA A 82 8.28 8.75 -1.46
N TRP A 83 7.07 8.86 -2.00
CA TRP A 83 6.55 8.04 -3.08
C TRP A 83 6.72 8.68 -4.46
N GLY A 84 7.35 9.87 -4.53
CA GLY A 84 7.54 10.64 -5.76
C GLY A 84 6.33 11.51 -6.14
N ASP A 85 5.34 11.65 -5.27
CA ASP A 85 4.10 12.37 -5.57
C ASP A 85 4.17 13.81 -5.05
N SER A 86 3.76 14.76 -5.89
CA SER A 86 3.69 16.19 -5.56
C SER A 86 2.25 16.72 -5.49
N CYS A 87 1.27 15.84 -5.65
CA CYS A 87 -0.15 16.15 -5.68
C CYS A 87 -0.97 14.98 -5.12
N ASP A 88 -2.21 15.26 -4.73
CA ASP A 88 -3.09 14.22 -4.22
C ASP A 88 -3.38 13.19 -5.32
N GLN A 89 -3.13 11.93 -5.00
CA GLN A 89 -3.37 10.77 -5.85
C GLN A 89 -4.19 9.72 -5.10
N ILE A 90 -4.81 8.80 -5.85
CA ILE A 90 -5.59 7.69 -5.29
C ILE A 90 -4.75 6.43 -5.24
N PHE A 91 -4.73 5.80 -4.07
CA PHE A 91 -4.03 4.56 -3.82
C PHE A 91 -4.94 3.48 -3.25
N VAL A 92 -4.63 2.22 -3.56
CA VAL A 92 -5.24 1.05 -2.93
C VAL A 92 -4.16 0.19 -2.28
N PHE A 93 -4.48 -0.34 -1.10
CA PHE A 93 -3.65 -1.32 -0.40
C PHE A 93 -4.51 -2.24 0.46
N ASP A 94 -3.99 -3.43 0.75
CA ASP A 94 -4.54 -4.35 1.75
C ASP A 94 -3.87 -4.05 3.10
N PRO A 95 -4.58 -3.49 4.09
CA PRO A 95 -3.96 -3.10 5.35
C PRO A 95 -3.46 -4.30 6.16
N PHE A 96 -3.85 -5.53 5.85
CA PHE A 96 -3.44 -6.73 6.57
C PHE A 96 -2.22 -7.42 5.95
N GLN A 97 -1.89 -7.10 4.71
CA GLN A 97 -0.75 -7.69 3.97
C GLN A 97 0.33 -6.65 3.63
N ASP A 98 -0.06 -5.44 3.28
CA ASP A 98 0.85 -4.41 2.81
C ASP A 98 1.45 -3.60 3.97
N ASP A 99 2.74 -3.30 3.86
CA ASP A 99 3.46 -2.40 4.76
C ASP A 99 3.86 -1.11 4.02
N LEU A 100 3.13 -0.03 4.31
CA LEU A 100 3.37 1.27 3.68
C LEU A 100 4.61 2.00 4.20
N ALA A 101 5.26 1.50 5.26
CA ALA A 101 6.61 1.94 5.63
C ALA A 101 7.66 1.37 4.67
N ALA A 102 7.39 0.20 4.08
CA ALA A 102 8.33 -0.52 3.23
C ALA A 102 8.11 -0.26 1.73
N ALA A 103 6.86 -0.06 1.29
CA ALA A 103 6.53 0.07 -0.13
C ALA A 103 5.43 1.09 -0.41
N LYS A 104 5.51 1.72 -1.60
CA LYS A 104 4.43 2.57 -2.14
C LYS A 104 3.21 1.67 -2.46
N PRO A 105 1.99 2.05 -2.05
CA PRO A 105 0.77 1.32 -2.39
C PRO A 105 0.45 1.39 -3.89
N LYS A 106 -0.51 0.58 -4.36
CA LYS A 106 -0.90 0.57 -5.77
C LYS A 106 -1.54 1.91 -6.15
N LEU A 107 -0.95 2.61 -7.12
CA LEU A 107 -1.51 3.84 -7.69
C LEU A 107 -2.71 3.50 -8.58
N ILE A 108 -3.85 4.13 -8.32
CA ILE A 108 -5.09 4.01 -9.12
C ILE A 108 -5.25 5.22 -10.06
N SER A 109 -4.99 6.43 -9.57
CA SER A 109 -5.12 7.61 -10.41
C SER A 109 -4.00 7.69 -11.45
N VAL A 110 -4.38 7.75 -12.72
CA VAL A 110 -3.45 7.81 -13.85
C VAL A 110 -3.23 9.25 -14.33
N ASN A 111 -2.13 9.47 -15.07
CA ASN A 111 -1.82 10.70 -15.79
C ASN A 111 -1.59 11.95 -14.90
N GLY A 112 -1.46 11.80 -13.59
CA GLY A 112 -1.18 12.91 -12.66
C GLY A 112 -2.40 13.77 -12.36
N GLY A 113 -2.23 15.09 -12.37
CA GLY A 113 -3.24 16.03 -11.91
C GLY A 113 -3.48 15.93 -10.40
N ARG A 114 -4.55 16.57 -9.91
CA ARG A 114 -5.01 16.39 -8.52
C ARG A 114 -6.20 15.46 -8.50
N THR A 115 -6.31 14.64 -7.47
CA THR A 115 -7.53 13.88 -7.18
C THR A 115 -8.22 14.38 -5.91
N THR A 116 -9.49 14.02 -5.73
CA THR A 116 -10.22 14.19 -4.47
C THR A 116 -10.32 12.86 -3.71
N CYS A 117 -11.33 12.69 -2.86
CA CYS A 117 -11.68 11.43 -2.23
C CYS A 117 -12.15 10.39 -3.26
N SER A 118 -12.08 9.11 -2.88
CA SER A 118 -12.40 7.97 -3.72
C SER A 118 -13.29 6.97 -3.00
N TYR A 119 -13.93 6.06 -3.75
CA TYR A 119 -14.85 5.07 -3.18
C TYR A 119 -14.87 3.79 -4.02
N PHE A 120 -14.92 2.62 -3.38
CA PHE A 120 -15.15 1.35 -4.06
C PHE A 120 -16.60 1.27 -4.55
N LEU A 121 -16.82 0.88 -5.80
CA LEU A 121 -18.15 0.55 -6.29
C LEU A 121 -18.52 -0.90 -5.91
N PRO A 122 -19.83 -1.23 -5.85
CA PRO A 122 -20.27 -2.58 -5.49
C PRO A 122 -19.60 -3.66 -6.34
N GLY A 123 -19.07 -4.69 -5.67
CA GLY A 123 -18.34 -5.79 -6.30
C GLY A 123 -16.82 -5.64 -6.33
N ASP A 124 -16.27 -4.60 -5.69
CA ASP A 124 -14.82 -4.43 -5.45
C ASP A 124 -13.94 -4.59 -6.69
N SER A 125 -14.42 -4.11 -7.84
CA SER A 125 -13.68 -4.17 -9.11
C SER A 125 -13.45 -2.79 -9.74
N LEU A 126 -14.17 -1.78 -9.26
CA LEU A 126 -14.15 -0.43 -9.78
C LEU A 126 -14.05 0.57 -8.64
N LEU A 127 -13.34 1.68 -8.88
CA LEU A 127 -13.20 2.80 -7.97
C LEU A 127 -13.68 4.09 -8.61
N LEU A 128 -14.50 4.84 -7.88
CA LEU A 128 -14.97 6.18 -8.24
C LEU A 128 -14.06 7.22 -7.59
N TYR A 129 -13.62 8.23 -8.34
CA TYR A 129 -12.90 9.39 -7.81
C TYR A 129 -13.03 10.59 -8.76
N ALA A 130 -12.74 11.81 -8.29
CA ALA A 130 -12.60 12.96 -9.18
C ALA A 130 -11.13 13.29 -9.43
N SER A 131 -10.81 13.77 -10.63
CA SER A 131 -9.45 14.13 -11.03
C SER A 131 -9.39 15.29 -12.01
N THR A 132 -8.28 16.04 -12.03
CA THR A 132 -8.02 17.10 -13.01
C THR A 132 -7.15 16.65 -14.20
N HIS A 133 -6.81 15.36 -14.30
CA HIS A 133 -5.78 14.90 -15.23
C HIS A 133 -6.07 15.19 -16.72
N LEU A 134 -7.33 15.36 -17.10
CA LEU A 134 -7.70 15.77 -18.47
C LEU A 134 -7.27 17.19 -18.82
N ALA A 135 -7.11 18.08 -17.83
CA ALA A 135 -6.56 19.42 -18.03
C ALA A 135 -5.02 19.46 -17.98
N GLY A 136 -4.38 18.37 -17.56
CA GLY A 136 -2.94 18.23 -17.50
C GLY A 136 -2.46 17.41 -16.30
N SER A 137 -1.23 16.91 -16.42
CA SER A 137 -0.59 16.10 -15.38
C SER A 137 -0.02 16.90 -14.21
N ALA A 138 0.14 18.21 -14.38
CA ALA A 138 0.65 19.09 -13.34
C ALA A 138 -0.37 19.27 -12.20
N CYS A 139 0.12 19.38 -10.97
CA CYS A 139 -0.73 19.72 -9.84
C CYS A 139 -1.29 21.14 -10.02
N PRO A 140 -2.62 21.34 -10.00
CA PRO A 140 -3.20 22.67 -10.09
C PRO A 140 -2.73 23.60 -8.95
N PRO A 141 -2.66 24.92 -9.17
CA PRO A 141 -2.15 25.85 -8.17
C PRO A 141 -3.03 25.85 -6.92
N VAL A 142 -2.42 25.79 -5.75
CA VAL A 142 -3.15 25.94 -4.48
C VAL A 142 -3.44 27.43 -4.27
N PRO A 143 -4.72 27.82 -4.06
CA PRO A 143 -5.07 29.20 -3.76
C PRO A 143 -4.31 29.73 -2.55
N GLU A 144 -3.77 30.94 -2.66
CA GLU A 144 -3.07 31.57 -1.55
C GLU A 144 -4.01 31.78 -0.36
N ARG A 145 -3.53 31.43 0.84
CA ARG A 145 -4.24 31.72 2.08
C ARG A 145 -4.03 33.20 2.40
N GLN A 146 -5.12 33.95 2.56
CA GLN A 146 -5.02 35.31 3.09
C GLN A 146 -4.45 35.28 4.52
N PRO A 147 -3.66 36.26 4.96
CA PRO A 147 -3.20 36.36 6.35
C PRO A 147 -4.40 36.37 7.32
N GLY A 148 -4.44 35.45 8.27
CA GLY A 148 -5.60 35.26 9.17
C GLY A 148 -6.84 34.64 8.50
N GLY A 149 -6.72 34.21 7.24
CA GLY A 149 -7.78 33.60 6.44
C GLY A 149 -8.14 32.20 6.93
N LYS A 150 -9.38 31.80 6.63
CA LYS A 150 -9.87 30.44 6.91
C LYS A 150 -9.21 29.43 5.96
N TYR A 151 -9.17 28.18 6.38
CA TYR A 151 -8.90 27.08 5.46
C TYR A 151 -9.95 27.07 4.34
N VAL A 152 -9.49 27.06 3.09
CA VAL A 152 -10.34 26.93 1.90
C VAL A 152 -9.85 25.71 1.15
N TRP A 153 -10.77 24.78 0.90
CA TRP A 153 -10.48 23.62 0.07
C TRP A 153 -10.60 24.03 -1.41
N PRO A 154 -9.55 23.85 -2.23
CA PRO A 154 -9.60 24.25 -3.62
C PRO A 154 -10.43 23.27 -4.45
N ILE A 155 -11.43 23.82 -5.14
CA ILE A 155 -12.16 23.12 -6.20
C ILE A 155 -11.79 23.76 -7.53
N TYR A 156 -11.26 22.94 -8.43
CA TYR A 156 -10.90 23.35 -9.78
C TYR A 156 -12.03 23.00 -10.74
N GLU A 157 -12.35 23.91 -11.67
CA GLU A 157 -13.35 23.68 -12.73
C GLU A 157 -12.98 22.51 -13.66
N THR A 158 -11.71 22.11 -13.63
CA THR A 158 -11.14 21.01 -14.42
C THR A 158 -11.31 19.65 -13.77
N PHE A 159 -11.90 19.57 -12.57
CA PHE A 159 -12.27 18.29 -12.00
C PHE A 159 -13.38 17.64 -12.84
N ASP A 160 -13.19 16.37 -13.15
CA ASP A 160 -14.23 15.49 -13.67
C ASP A 160 -14.24 14.18 -12.89
N ILE A 161 -15.30 13.38 -13.05
CA ILE A 161 -15.51 12.12 -12.34
C ILE A 161 -15.02 10.97 -13.20
N PHE A 162 -14.22 10.09 -12.59
CA PHE A 162 -13.65 8.93 -13.24
C PHE A 162 -13.99 7.66 -12.48
N VAL A 163 -14.08 6.59 -13.25
CA VAL A 163 -14.13 5.23 -12.76
C VAL A 163 -12.92 4.50 -13.30
N SER A 164 -12.12 3.90 -12.41
CA SER A 164 -10.99 3.05 -12.76
C SER A 164 -11.27 1.61 -12.34
N ASP A 165 -10.68 0.66 -13.04
CA ASP A 165 -10.49 -0.70 -12.51
C ASP A 165 -9.42 -0.72 -11.42
N LEU A 166 -9.35 -1.86 -10.73
CA LEU A 166 -8.43 -2.09 -9.61
C LEU A 166 -6.99 -2.29 -10.05
#